data_AF-A0A4S2VKJ1-F1
#
_entry.id   AF-A0A4S2VKJ1-F1
#
_cell.length_a   1.000
_cell.length_b   1.000
_cell.length_c   1.000
_cell.angle_alpha   90.00
_cell.angle_beta   90.00
_cell.angle_gamma   90.00
#
_symmetry.space_group_name_H-M   'P 1'
#
loop_
_entity.id
_entity.type
_entity.pdbx_description
1 polymer ?
#
loop_
_entity_poly.entity_id
_entity_poly.type
_entity_poly.pdbx_seq_one_letter_code
_entity_poly.pdbx_strand_id
1 'polypeptide(L)'
;MSAEFTGPPWATDWTKLAAEYRDTLPAEVRDLIVDAVTDLKSSLHPYRDDHLDTTKVSIDPVRSTDPRGAHVLYFDRGHGWLRYTFVHRTAEPQIVIEQVFWQ
;
A
#
# COMPACT_ATOMS: atom_id res chain seq x y z
N MET A 1 14.92 11.14 23.26
CA MET A 1 14.52 9.76 22.92
C MET A 1 14.26 9.74 21.44
N SER A 2 15.24 9.30 20.66
CA SER A 2 15.05 9.09 19.22
C SER A 2 14.20 7.83 19.11
N ALA A 3 12.97 7.94 18.63
CA ALA A 3 12.17 6.75 18.36
C ALA A 3 12.97 5.90 17.36
N GLU A 4 13.35 4.71 17.78
CA GLU A 4 14.10 3.77 16.96
C GLU A 4 13.24 3.46 15.74
N PHE A 5 13.77 3.78 14.56
CA PHE A 5 13.08 3.56 13.31
C PHE A 5 12.84 2.06 13.16
N THR A 6 11.58 1.63 13.33
CA THR A 6 11.21 0.23 13.15
C THR A 6 11.17 -0.02 11.65
N GLY A 7 12.16 -0.73 11.11
CA GLY A 7 12.19 -1.12 9.70
C GLY A 7 11.02 -2.04 9.32
N PRO A 8 10.94 -2.50 8.06
CA PRO A 8 9.89 -3.43 7.65
C PRO A 8 9.92 -4.72 8.51
N PRO A 9 8.75 -5.34 8.79
CA PRO A 9 7.45 -5.07 8.18
C PRO A 9 6.72 -3.86 8.78
N TRP A 10 6.19 -2.98 7.92
CA TRP A 10 5.45 -1.79 8.34
C TRP A 10 4.06 -2.15 8.90
N ALA A 11 3.60 -1.36 9.87
CA ALA A 11 2.21 -1.44 10.30
C ALA A 11 1.27 -1.09 9.13
N THR A 12 0.15 -1.80 9.00
CA THR A 12 -0.84 -1.56 7.94
C THR A 12 -2.20 -1.33 8.55
N ASP A 13 -2.91 -0.32 8.07
CA ASP A 13 -4.29 -0.04 8.45
C ASP A 13 -5.14 0.31 7.23
N TRP A 14 -6.45 0.21 7.41
CA TRP A 14 -7.44 0.36 6.36
C TRP A 14 -8.45 1.41 6.78
N THR A 15 -8.75 2.33 5.88
CA THR A 15 -9.95 3.15 6.07
C THR A 15 -11.18 2.24 6.02
N LYS A 16 -12.24 2.66 6.74
CA LYS A 16 -13.50 1.92 6.79
C LYS A 16 -14.05 1.63 5.38
N LEU A 17 -14.00 2.63 4.48
CA LEU A 17 -14.49 2.48 3.11
C LEU A 17 -13.67 1.44 2.30
N ALA A 18 -12.35 1.45 2.42
CA ALA A 18 -11.50 0.48 1.74
C ALA A 18 -11.72 -0.94 2.27
N ALA A 19 -11.87 -1.10 3.58
CA ALA A 19 -12.16 -2.39 4.20
C ALA A 19 -13.52 -2.93 3.76
N GLU A 20 -14.58 -2.11 3.85
CA GLU A 20 -15.94 -2.49 3.43
C GLU A 20 -15.97 -2.89 1.94
N TYR A 21 -15.35 -2.12 1.06
CA TYR A 21 -15.27 -2.48 -0.36
C TYR A 21 -14.53 -3.79 -0.58
N ARG A 22 -13.33 -3.96 0.00
CA ARG A 22 -12.55 -5.20 -0.10
C ARG A 22 -13.37 -6.40 0.33
N ASP A 23 -14.15 -6.27 1.41
CA ASP A 23 -14.93 -7.38 1.95
C ASP A 23 -16.11 -7.79 1.05
N THR A 24 -16.54 -6.92 0.11
CA THR A 24 -17.53 -7.25 -0.94
C THR A 24 -16.97 -8.02 -2.13
N LEU A 25 -15.63 -8.06 -2.29
CA LEU A 25 -14.99 -8.69 -3.45
C LEU A 25 -14.94 -10.23 -3.32
N PRO A 26 -14.83 -10.96 -4.46
CA PRO A 26 -14.60 -12.41 -4.44
C PRO A 26 -13.34 -12.78 -3.64
N ALA A 27 -13.33 -13.96 -3.04
CA ALA A 27 -12.21 -14.42 -2.20
C ALA A 27 -10.86 -14.36 -2.92
N GLU A 28 -10.81 -14.81 -4.17
CA GLU A 28 -9.61 -14.79 -5.01
C GLU A 28 -9.04 -13.36 -5.17
N VAL A 29 -9.91 -12.37 -5.33
CA VAL A 29 -9.50 -10.96 -5.45
C VAL A 29 -8.98 -10.42 -4.12
N ARG A 30 -9.59 -10.81 -3.00
CA ARG A 30 -9.12 -10.42 -1.67
C ARG A 30 -7.74 -11.01 -1.39
N ASP A 31 -7.46 -12.22 -1.84
CA ASP A 31 -6.14 -12.85 -1.70
C ASP A 31 -5.09 -12.07 -2.51
N LEU A 32 -5.39 -11.67 -3.75
CA LEU A 32 -4.51 -10.80 -4.55
C LEU A 32 -4.22 -9.46 -3.85
N ILE A 33 -5.23 -8.86 -3.22
CA ILE A 33 -5.07 -7.63 -2.45
C ILE A 33 -4.16 -7.86 -1.23
N VAL A 34 -4.34 -8.98 -0.51
CA VAL A 34 -3.53 -9.33 0.65
C VAL A 34 -2.07 -9.58 0.26
N ASP A 35 -1.84 -10.21 -0.89
CA ASP A 35 -0.50 -10.43 -1.44
C ASP A 35 0.16 -9.10 -1.79
N ALA A 36 -0.53 -8.23 -2.54
CA ALA A 36 -0.01 -6.91 -2.90
C ALA A 36 0.33 -6.06 -1.66
N VAL A 37 -0.51 -6.11 -0.62
CA VAL A 37 -0.27 -5.42 0.66
C VAL A 37 0.89 -6.06 1.44
N THR A 38 1.08 -7.37 1.31
CA THR A 38 2.19 -8.08 1.95
C THR A 38 3.54 -7.72 1.32
N ASP A 39 3.57 -7.58 0.00
CA ASP A 39 4.74 -7.06 -0.71
C ASP A 39 5.03 -5.61 -0.30
N LEU A 40 3.99 -4.77 -0.26
CA LEU A 40 4.11 -3.37 0.11
C LEU A 40 4.61 -3.17 1.55
N LYS A 41 4.04 -3.88 2.54
CA LYS A 41 4.46 -3.76 3.94
C LYS A 41 5.88 -4.30 4.19
N SER A 42 6.40 -5.13 3.29
CA SER A 42 7.74 -5.70 3.38
C SER A 42 8.78 -4.91 2.58
N SER A 43 8.34 -3.97 1.74
CA SER A 43 9.23 -3.12 0.94
C SER A 43 10.08 -2.22 1.84
N LEU A 44 11.36 -2.07 1.51
CA LEU A 44 12.26 -1.14 2.21
C LEU A 44 11.84 0.32 2.00
N HIS A 45 11.22 0.61 0.87
CA HIS A 45 10.82 1.95 0.44
C HIS A 45 9.38 1.90 -0.09
N PRO A 46 8.36 2.00 0.78
CA PRO A 46 6.94 1.92 0.41
C PRO A 46 6.44 3.20 -0.28
N TYR A 47 7.28 3.83 -1.09
CA TYR A 47 7.01 5.01 -1.91
C TYR A 47 7.71 4.90 -3.28
N ARG A 48 8.35 3.74 -3.56
CA ARG A 48 9.11 3.44 -4.77
C ARG A 48 8.96 1.97 -5.12
N ASP A 49 9.13 1.68 -6.40
CA ASP A 49 9.16 0.32 -6.95
C ASP A 49 10.47 -0.44 -6.68
N ASP A 50 11.42 0.17 -5.98
CA ASP A 50 12.65 -0.51 -5.63
C ASP A 50 12.35 -1.67 -4.68
N HIS A 51 12.91 -2.83 -5.03
CA HIS A 51 12.69 -4.10 -4.32
C HIS A 51 11.26 -4.69 -4.41
N LEU A 52 10.37 -4.14 -5.24
CA LEU A 52 9.12 -4.81 -5.61
C LEU A 52 9.29 -5.63 -6.89
N ASP A 53 8.54 -6.73 -6.98
CA ASP A 53 8.41 -7.48 -8.24
C ASP A 53 7.51 -6.69 -9.20
N THR A 54 8.14 -5.85 -10.01
CA THR A 54 7.48 -4.98 -10.99
C THR A 54 6.69 -5.73 -12.08
N THR A 55 6.85 -7.05 -12.17
CA THR A 55 6.02 -7.89 -13.06
C THR A 55 4.64 -8.18 -12.46
N LYS A 56 4.48 -8.01 -11.14
CA LYS A 56 3.24 -8.26 -10.39
C LYS A 56 2.59 -6.98 -9.89
N VAL A 57 3.38 -6.05 -9.39
CA VAL A 57 2.91 -4.82 -8.77
C VAL A 57 3.70 -3.60 -9.23
N SER A 58 3.09 -2.42 -9.29
CA SER A 58 3.80 -1.17 -9.58
C SER A 58 3.23 -0.02 -8.78
N ILE A 59 4.08 0.91 -8.37
CA ILE A 59 3.75 2.10 -7.58
C ILE A 59 3.88 3.31 -8.47
N ASP A 60 2.75 3.98 -8.71
CA ASP A 60 2.76 5.29 -9.32
C ASP A 60 2.57 6.34 -8.21
N PRO A 61 3.53 7.27 -8.02
CA PRO A 61 3.28 8.44 -7.19
C PRO A 61 2.14 9.24 -7.83
N VAL A 62 1.02 9.40 -7.13
CA VAL A 62 -0.02 10.31 -7.61
C VAL A 62 0.64 11.67 -7.76
N ARG A 63 0.60 12.25 -8.98
CA ARG A 63 1.20 13.55 -9.30
C ARG A 63 0.59 14.63 -8.41
N SER A 64 1.11 14.74 -7.20
CA SER A 64 0.82 15.76 -6.22
C SER A 64 2.12 16.48 -5.97
N THR A 65 2.05 17.80 -5.96
CA THR A 65 3.09 18.71 -5.44
C THR A 65 3.42 18.48 -3.96
N ASP A 66 2.80 17.49 -3.31
CA ASP A 66 3.07 17.11 -1.93
C ASP A 66 3.99 15.87 -1.84
N PRO A 67 5.23 16.00 -1.31
CA PRO A 67 6.12 14.88 -1.05
C PRO A 67 5.62 13.91 0.04
N ARG A 68 4.49 14.22 0.70
CA ARG A 68 3.75 13.29 1.58
C ARG A 68 2.55 12.62 0.88
N GLY A 69 2.47 12.76 -0.45
CA GLY A 69 1.30 12.42 -1.25
C GLY A 69 0.88 10.96 -1.17
N ALA A 70 -0.40 10.72 -1.48
CA ALA A 70 -0.93 9.39 -1.67
C ALA A 70 -0.19 8.69 -2.82
N HIS A 71 0.09 7.41 -2.65
CA HIS A 71 0.69 6.52 -3.62
C HIS A 71 -0.37 5.55 -4.13
N VAL A 72 -0.26 5.12 -5.38
CA VAL A 72 -1.14 4.09 -5.95
C VAL A 72 -0.30 2.87 -6.25
N LEU A 73 -0.66 1.73 -5.66
CA LEU A 73 -0.11 0.43 -6.00
C LEU A 73 -1.08 -0.27 -6.96
N TYR A 74 -0.64 -0.54 -8.18
CA TYR A 74 -1.32 -1.41 -9.13
C TYR A 74 -0.91 -2.86 -8.87
N PHE A 75 -1.85 -3.78 -9.00
CA PHE A 75 -1.62 -5.21 -8.87
C PHE A 75 -2.41 -5.98 -9.92
N ASP A 76 -2.09 -7.26 -10.10
CA ASP A 76 -2.65 -8.12 -11.14
C ASP A 76 -2.59 -7.46 -12.53
N ARG A 77 -1.39 -7.01 -12.94
CA ARG A 77 -1.16 -6.36 -14.25
C ARG A 77 -2.04 -5.11 -14.51
N GLY A 78 -2.55 -4.47 -13.47
CA GLY A 78 -3.36 -3.26 -13.57
C GLY A 78 -4.88 -3.49 -13.56
N HIS A 79 -5.35 -4.73 -13.35
CA HIS A 79 -6.76 -5.02 -13.07
C HIS A 79 -7.22 -4.45 -11.73
N GLY A 80 -6.31 -4.39 -10.76
CA GLY A 80 -6.54 -3.83 -9.44
C GLY A 80 -5.61 -2.67 -9.14
N TRP A 81 -6.10 -1.73 -8.33
CA TRP A 81 -5.24 -0.73 -7.71
C TRP A 81 -5.71 -0.40 -6.29
N LEU A 82 -4.76 -0.01 -5.45
CA LEU A 82 -5.03 0.54 -4.12
C LEU A 82 -4.30 1.86 -3.95
N ARG A 83 -4.95 2.81 -3.28
CA ARG A 83 -4.35 4.09 -2.89
C ARG A 83 -3.99 4.04 -1.42
N TYR A 84 -2.78 4.45 -1.08
CA TYR A 84 -2.27 4.42 0.28
C TYR A 84 -1.38 5.61 0.60
N THR A 85 -1.23 5.90 1.89
CA THR A 85 -0.33 6.93 2.40
C THR A 85 0.66 6.30 3.38
N PHE A 86 1.94 6.67 3.28
CA PHE A 86 2.97 6.22 4.21
C PHE A 86 3.32 7.32 5.23
N VAL A 87 3.10 7.02 6.51
CA VAL A 87 3.33 7.95 7.62
C VAL A 87 4.68 7.63 8.26
N HIS A 88 5.74 8.33 7.83
CA HIS A 88 7.12 8.10 8.31
C HIS A 88 7.46 8.84 9.63
N ARG A 89 6.70 9.86 10.03
CA ARG A 89 7.09 10.78 11.14
C ARG A 89 6.58 10.35 12.53
N THR A 90 6.40 9.07 12.76
CA THR A 90 5.92 8.48 14.01
C THR A 90 6.93 7.45 14.55
N ALA A 91 6.83 7.11 15.84
CA ALA A 91 7.68 6.07 16.43
C ALA A 91 7.48 4.71 15.75
N GLU A 92 6.30 4.50 15.18
CA GLU A 92 5.91 3.32 14.41
C GLU A 92 5.44 3.79 13.04
N PRO A 93 6.25 3.64 11.98
CA PRO A 93 5.84 3.99 10.62
C PRO A 93 4.70 3.10 10.14
N GLN A 94 3.73 3.71 9.44
CA GLN A 94 2.48 3.03 9.09
C GLN A 94 2.06 3.31 7.64
N ILE A 95 1.50 2.28 7.00
CA ILE A 95 0.84 2.34 5.70
C ILE A 95 -0.67 2.36 5.93
N VAL A 96 -1.33 3.41 5.47
CA VAL A 96 -2.79 3.54 5.55
C VAL A 96 -3.39 3.38 4.16
N ILE A 97 -4.18 2.34 3.97
CA ILE A 97 -4.87 2.06 2.70
C ILE A 97 -6.20 2.81 2.69
N GLU A 98 -6.28 3.78 1.79
CA GLU A 98 -7.39 4.74 1.73
C GLU A 98 -8.49 4.28 0.77
N GLN A 99 -8.11 3.65 -0.33
CA GLN A 99 -9.04 3.20 -1.37
C GLN A 99 -8.53 1.93 -2.02
N VAL A 100 -9.46 1.08 -2.46
CA VAL A 100 -9.17 -0.10 -3.27
C VAL A 100 -10.19 -0.15 -4.39
N PHE A 101 -9.75 -0.64 -5.55
CA PHE A 101 -10.57 -0.82 -6.73
C PHE A 101 -10.18 -2.10 -7.47
N TRP A 102 -11.17 -2.76 -8.06
CA TRP A 102 -11.00 -3.97 -8.85
C TRP A 102 -11.97 -3.97 -10.06
N GLN A 103 -11.47 -4.33 -11.25
CA GLN A 103 -12.26 -4.48 -12.49
C GLN A 103 -11.83 -5.67 -13.36
#